data_AF-A0A3M0YKL6-F1
#
_entry.id   AF-A0A3M0YKL6-F1
#
_cell.length_a   1.000
_cell.length_b   1.000
_cell.length_c   1.000
_cell.angle_alpha   90.00
_cell.angle_beta   90.00
_cell.angle_gamma   90.00
#
_symmetry.space_group_name_H-M   'P 1'
#
loop_
_entity.id
_entity.type
_entity.pdbx_description
1 polymer ?
#
loop_
_entity_poly.entity_id
_entity_poly.type
_entity_poly.pdbx_seq_one_letter_code
_entity_poly.pdbx_strand_id
1 'polypeptide(L)' 'MAATPLDQTYWHTRYLLGDTPWDIGYPSPALIDFCEKLPQNELRILIPGAGYAHEAEWLWRNGFRQVYV' A
#
# COMPACT_ATOMS: atom_id res chain seq x y z
N MET A 1 10.92 -11.24 27.56
CA MET A 1 11.53 -10.30 26.58
C MET A 1 10.55 -9.16 26.38
N ALA A 2 10.99 -7.90 26.47
CA ALA A 2 10.11 -6.78 26.15
C ALA A 2 9.81 -6.78 24.64
N ALA A 3 8.56 -6.51 24.26
CA ALA A 3 8.19 -6.39 22.85
C ALA A 3 8.90 -5.19 22.22
N THR A 4 9.44 -5.37 21.01
CA THR A 4 10.01 -4.26 20.25
C THR A 4 8.90 -3.27 19.89
N PRO A 5 9.02 -1.97 20.23
CA PRO A 5 8.04 -0.97 19.84
C PRO A 5 7.95 -0.84 18.31
N LEU A 6 6.74 -0.83 17.76
CA LEU A 6 6.47 -0.65 16.32
C LEU A 6 6.35 0.85 15.98
N ASP A 7 7.38 1.62 16.33
CA ASP A 7 7.41 3.08 16.15
C ASP A 7 8.00 3.52 14.79
N GLN A 8 8.12 4.83 14.58
CA GLN A 8 8.68 5.40 13.35
C GLN A 8 10.11 4.90 13.08
N THR A 9 10.95 4.78 14.11
CA THR A 9 12.34 4.35 13.97
C THR A 9 12.40 2.90 13.53
N TYR A 10 11.55 2.04 14.10
CA TYR A 10 11.44 0.64 13.72
C TYR A 10 11.11 0.49 12.23
N TRP A 11 10.07 1.17 11.74
CA TRP A 11 9.66 1.07 10.33
C TRP A 11 10.69 1.71 9.39
N HIS A 12 11.19 2.91 9.70
CA HIS A 12 12.17 3.61 8.85
C HIS A 12 13.46 2.80 8.65
N THR A 13 13.96 2.18 9.73
CA THR A 13 15.17 1.35 9.68
C THR A 13 15.01 0.17 8.73
N ARG A 14 13.85 -0.48 8.75
CA ARG A 14 13.57 -1.61 7.85
C ARG A 14 13.58 -1.21 6.38
N TYR A 15 12.99 -0.07 6.02
CA TYR A 15 13.08 0.46 4.65
C TYR A 15 14.53 0.79 4.25
N LEU A 16 15.32 1.42 5.13
CA LEU A 16 16.73 1.71 4.86
C LEU A 16 17.58 0.46 4.63
N LEU A 17 17.26 -0.63 5.33
CA LEU A 17 17.96 -1.91 5.22
C LEU A 17 17.40 -2.80 4.10
N GLY A 18 16.32 -2.41 3.44
CA GLY A 18 15.61 -3.27 2.48
C GLY A 18 14.94 -4.49 3.14
N ASP A 19 14.76 -4.49 4.46
CA ASP A 19 14.08 -5.56 5.21
C ASP A 19 12.56 -5.33 5.19
N THR A 20 11.98 -5.50 4.01
CA THR A 20 10.54 -5.33 3.73
C THR A 20 9.88 -6.66 3.38
N PRO A 21 9.84 -7.66 4.29
CA PRO A 21 9.30 -9.00 3.98
C PRO A 21 7.79 -9.02 3.74
N TRP A 22 7.09 -7.93 4.08
CA TRP A 22 5.67 -7.73 3.77
C TRP A 22 5.45 -7.21 2.36
N ASP A 23 6.48 -6.68 1.70
CA ASP A 23 6.38 -6.23 0.32
C ASP A 23 6.43 -7.44 -0.61
N ILE A 24 5.38 -7.61 -1.42
CA ILE A 24 5.27 -8.68 -2.40
C ILE A 24 5.84 -8.26 -3.77
N GLY A 25 6.22 -6.99 -3.94
CA GLY A 25 6.88 -6.44 -5.14
C GLY A 25 5.95 -6.11 -6.31
N TYR A 26 4.63 -6.28 -6.13
CA TYR A 26 3.59 -5.97 -7.11
C TYR A 26 2.26 -5.75 -6.39
N PRO A 27 1.24 -5.17 -7.04
CA PRO A 27 -0.05 -4.97 -6.38
C PRO A 27 -0.73 -6.31 -6.10
N SER A 28 -1.31 -6.46 -4.91
CA SER A 28 -2.01 -7.67 -4.48
C SER A 28 -3.11 -8.06 -5.46
N PRO A 29 -3.08 -9.29 -6.04
CA PRO A 29 -4.10 -9.75 -6.97
C PRO A 29 -5.51 -9.71 -6.38
N ALA A 30 -5.66 -10.05 -5.10
CA ALA A 30 -6.95 -10.02 -4.43
C ALA A 30 -7.52 -8.60 -4.28
N LEU A 31 -6.66 -7.59 -4.10
CA LEU A 31 -7.09 -6.20 -4.05
C LEU A 31 -7.43 -5.67 -5.45
N ILE A 32 -6.64 -6.04 -6.47
CA ILE A 32 -6.97 -5.74 -7.86
C ILE A 32 -8.34 -6.32 -8.23
N ASP A 33 -8.56 -7.61 -8.02
CA ASP A 33 -9.81 -8.31 -8.36
C ASP A 33 -11.03 -7.70 -7.66
N PHE A 34 -10.83 -7.13 -6.47
CA PHE A 34 -11.85 -6.39 -5.76
C PHE A 34 -12.09 -5.01 -6.40
N CYS A 35 -11.03 -4.25 -6.66
CA CYS A 35 -11.09 -2.91 -7.22
C CYS A 35 -11.65 -2.87 -8.65
N GLU A 36 -11.42 -3.89 -9.48
CA GLU A 36 -11.99 -3.99 -10.84
C GLU A 36 -13.51 -3.98 -10.87
N LYS A 37 -14.16 -4.36 -9.77
CA LYS A 37 -15.63 -4.39 -9.64
C LYS A 37 -16.21 -3.04 -9.17
N LEU A 38 -15.36 -2.07 -8.85
CA LEU A 38 -15.75 -0.79 -8.28
C LEU A 38 -15.90 0.30 -9.35
N PRO A 39 -16.84 1.25 -9.18
CA PRO A 39 -16.94 2.41 -10.05
C PRO A 39 -15.75 3.37 -9.83
N GLN A 40 -15.05 3.74 -10.91
CA GLN A 40 -13.82 4.54 -10.83
C GLN A 40 -14.05 6.01 -10.46
N ASN A 41 -15.19 6.59 -10.86
CA ASN A 41 -15.33 8.04 -11.03
C ASN A 41 -15.77 8.81 -9.77
N GLU A 42 -16.02 8.11 -8.66
CA GLU A 42 -16.61 8.70 -7.44
C GLU A 42 -15.92 8.28 -6.14
N LEU A 43 -14.93 7.38 -6.22
CA LEU A 43 -14.30 6.81 -5.04
C LEU A 43 -13.10 7.63 -4.60
N ARG A 44 -13.08 7.96 -3.31
CA ARG A 44 -11.90 8.45 -2.59
C ARG A 44 -11.29 7.30 -1.81
N ILE A 45 -10.06 6.92 -2.15
CA ILE A 45 -9.39 5.72 -1.64
C ILE A 45 -8.23 6.15 -0.75
N LEU A 46 -8.21 5.70 0.50
CA LEU A 46 -7.09 5.89 1.44
C LEU A 46 -6.38 4.55 1.63
N ILE A 47 -5.06 4.52 1.47
CA ILE A 47 -4.21 3.35 1.70
C ILE A 47 -3.27 3.66 2.87
N PRO A 48 -3.71 3.45 4.12
CA PRO A 48 -2.86 3.75 5.27
C PRO A 48 -1.70 2.74 5.35
N GLY A 49 -0.49 3.25 5.55
CA GLY A 49 0.70 2.39 5.60
C GLY A 49 0.98 1.70 4.27
N ALA A 50 0.84 2.43 3.16
CA ALA A 50 0.94 1.90 1.79
C ALA A 50 2.26 1.22 1.43
N GLY A 51 3.31 1.38 2.24
CA GLY A 51 4.66 0.92 1.92
C GLY A 51 5.15 1.44 0.57
N TYR A 52 5.54 0.55 -0.34
CA TYR A 52 5.93 0.94 -1.72
C TYR A 52 4.75 1.32 -2.62
N ALA A 53 3.51 1.21 -2.11
CA ALA A 53 2.30 1.73 -2.72
C ALA A 53 1.99 1.18 -4.13
N HIS A 54 2.28 -0.10 -4.36
CA HIS A 54 1.97 -0.78 -5.62
C HIS A 54 0.50 -0.67 -6.02
N GLU A 55 -0.42 -0.82 -5.06
CA GLU A 55 -1.85 -0.64 -5.28
C GLU A 55 -2.21 0.79 -5.66
N ALA A 56 -1.57 1.79 -5.05
CA ALA A 56 -1.82 3.19 -5.36
C ALA A 56 -1.44 3.50 -6.82
N GLU A 57 -0.28 3.02 -7.27
CA GLU A 57 0.15 3.16 -8.66
C GLU A 57 -0.83 2.45 -9.61
N TRP A 58 -1.21 1.21 -9.31
CA TRP A 58 -2.13 0.45 -10.15
C TRP A 58 -3.49 1.13 -10.26
N LEU A 59 -4.06 1.58 -9.13
CA LEU A 59 -5.33 2.31 -9.09
C LEU A 59 -5.26 3.58 -9.94
N TRP A 60 -4.18 4.35 -9.81
CA TRP A 60 -3.97 5.54 -10.61
C TRP A 60 -3.87 5.21 -12.11
N ARG A 61 -3.17 4.15 -12.50
CA ARG A 61 -3.10 3.72 -13.90
C ARG A 61 -4.47 3.27 -14.44
N ASN A 62 -5.35 2.78 -13.59
CA ASN A 62 -6.68 2.25 -13.94
C ASN A 62 -7.84 3.24 -13.71
N GLY A 63 -7.56 4.54 -13.70
CA GLY A 63 -8.61 5.57 -13.74
C GLY A 63 -9.10 6.07 -12.38
N PHE A 64 -8.67 5.48 -11.27
CA PHE A 64 -8.96 6.02 -9.95
C PHE A 64 -8.10 7.26 -9.71
N ARG A 65 -8.71 8.44 -9.63
CA ARG A 65 -8.01 9.74 -9.56
C ARG A 65 -7.99 10.39 -8.16
N GLN A 66 -8.61 9.76 -7.17
CA GLN A 66 -8.68 10.27 -5.81
C GLN A 66 -8.09 9.23 -4.85
N VAL A 67 -6.78 8.96 -4.99
CA VAL A 67 -6.03 7.98 -4.22
C VAL A 67 -5.06 8.71 -3.28
N TYR A 68 -5.08 8.35 -2.00
CA TYR A 68 -4.28 8.96 -0.93
C TYR A 68 -3.51 7.87 -0.17
N VAL A 69 -2.26 8.17 0.19
CA VAL A 69 -1.34 7.28 0.94
C VAL A 69 -0.90 7.93 2.24
#